data_AF-A0A8T3UFE5-F1
#
_entry.id   AF-A0A8T3UFE5-F1
#
_cell.length_a   1.000
_cell.length_b   1.000
_cell.length_c   1.000
_cell.angle_alpha   90.00
_cell.angle_beta   90.00
_cell.angle_gamma   90.00
#
_symmetry.space_group_name_H-M   'P 1'
#
loop_
_entity.id
_entity.type
_entity.pdbx_description
1 polymer ?
#
loop_
_entity_poly.entity_id
_entity_poly.type
_entity_poly.pdbx_seq_one_letter_code
_entity_poly.pdbx_strand_id
1 'polypeptide(L)'
;MDNNEYFINSIPIDPKTIGQSTGLKDRHNQEIFINDIIHFKANYGDFILELATATVGFDELNGRLAVKMNDNILALCDMNYSDVEYEVLGNIYEGKINGQKF
;
A
#
# COMPACT_ATOMS: atom_id res chain seq x y z
N MET A 1 -3.33 5.54 -43.19
CA MET A 1 -3.04 4.81 -41.93
C MET A 1 -4.33 4.82 -41.15
N ASP A 2 -4.85 3.65 -40.79
CA ASP A 2 -6.17 3.50 -40.18
C ASP A 2 -6.23 4.15 -38.79
N ASN A 3 -7.14 5.12 -38.63
CA ASN A 3 -7.54 5.67 -37.34
C ASN A 3 -8.58 4.74 -36.69
N ASN A 4 -8.16 3.53 -36.34
CA ASN A 4 -8.98 2.64 -35.52
C ASN A 4 -8.65 2.88 -34.04
N GLU A 5 -9.02 4.06 -33.54
CA GLU A 5 -9.02 4.34 -32.10
C GLU A 5 -10.25 3.67 -31.48
N TYR A 6 -10.07 2.45 -31.00
CA TYR A 6 -11.06 1.76 -30.19
C TYR A 6 -11.03 2.28 -28.75
N PHE A 7 -11.57 3.48 -28.50
CA PHE A 7 -11.97 3.87 -27.15
C PHE A 7 -13.26 3.14 -26.78
N ILE A 8 -13.11 1.89 -26.31
CA ILE A 8 -14.27 1.02 -26.03
C ILE A 8 -15.10 1.53 -24.84
N ASN A 9 -14.55 2.36 -23.95
CA ASN A 9 -15.30 3.05 -22.90
C ASN A 9 -14.47 4.21 -22.30
N SER A 10 -14.89 5.46 -22.49
CA SER A 10 -14.33 6.60 -21.75
C SER A 10 -15.02 6.69 -20.38
N ILE A 11 -14.59 5.86 -19.43
CA ILE A 11 -15.01 5.99 -18.03
C ILE A 11 -14.14 7.09 -17.41
N PRO A 12 -14.72 8.17 -16.85
CA PRO A 12 -13.94 9.17 -16.17
C PRO A 12 -13.27 8.54 -14.94
N ILE A 13 -11.95 8.65 -14.87
CA ILE A 13 -11.14 8.28 -13.71
C ILE A 13 -10.49 9.54 -13.17
N ASP A 14 -10.34 9.65 -11.86
CA ASP A 14 -9.44 10.63 -11.28
C ASP A 14 -8.01 10.06 -11.39
N PRO A 15 -7.09 10.67 -12.16
CA PRO A 15 -5.73 10.15 -12.31
C PRO A 15 -4.99 9.99 -10.98
N LYS A 16 -5.39 10.74 -9.94
CA LYS A 16 -4.79 10.60 -8.61
C LYS A 16 -5.09 9.26 -7.97
N THR A 17 -6.21 8.62 -8.29
CA THR A 17 -6.62 7.34 -7.67
C THR A 17 -5.99 6.13 -8.34
N ILE A 18 -5.13 6.33 -9.35
CA ILE A 18 -4.39 5.24 -10.00
C ILE A 18 -3.24 4.82 -9.07
N GLY A 19 -3.27 3.57 -8.60
CA GLY A 19 -2.24 2.98 -7.74
C GLY A 19 -1.47 1.86 -8.45
N GLN A 20 -0.16 1.78 -8.21
CA GLN A 20 0.66 0.63 -8.63
C GLN A 20 0.49 -0.51 -7.63
N SER A 21 0.32 -1.74 -8.11
CA SER A 21 0.38 -2.93 -7.27
C SER A 21 1.78 -3.12 -6.69
N THR A 22 1.85 -3.54 -5.43
CA THR A 22 3.11 -3.94 -4.78
C THR A 22 3.56 -5.36 -5.15
N GLY A 23 2.67 -6.17 -5.73
CA GLY A 23 2.85 -7.61 -5.93
C GLY A 23 2.67 -8.44 -4.65
N LEU A 24 2.37 -7.81 -3.52
CA LEU A 24 2.12 -8.48 -2.24
C LEU A 24 0.62 -8.59 -1.97
N LYS A 25 0.28 -9.53 -1.08
CA LYS A 25 -1.08 -9.76 -0.63
C LYS A 25 -1.17 -9.76 0.89
N ASP A 26 -2.32 -9.31 1.39
CA ASP A 26 -2.63 -9.34 2.80
C ASP A 26 -3.12 -10.73 3.27
N ARG A 27 -3.41 -10.85 4.57
CA ARG A 27 -3.88 -12.12 5.16
C ARG A 27 -5.22 -12.63 4.59
N HIS A 28 -6.00 -11.78 3.93
CA HIS A 28 -7.25 -12.11 3.27
C HIS A 28 -7.08 -12.32 1.76
N ASN A 29 -5.84 -12.42 1.27
CA ASN A 29 -5.48 -12.58 -0.14
C ASN A 29 -5.92 -11.38 -1.01
N GLN A 30 -6.13 -10.20 -0.40
CA GLN A 30 -6.32 -8.93 -1.08
C GLN A 30 -4.96 -8.38 -1.54
N GLU A 31 -4.89 -7.90 -2.78
CA GLU A 31 -3.69 -7.26 -3.32
C GLU A 31 -3.45 -5.90 -2.66
N ILE A 32 -2.20 -5.62 -2.33
CA ILE A 32 -1.78 -4.37 -1.69
C ILE A 32 -1.26 -3.41 -2.77
N PHE A 33 -1.78 -2.19 -2.79
CA PHE A 33 -1.42 -1.14 -3.73
C PHE A 33 -0.69 0.01 -3.02
N ILE A 34 0.06 0.81 -3.80
CA ILE A 34 0.49 2.13 -3.36
C ILE A 34 -0.73 2.94 -2.94
N ASN A 35 -0.59 3.67 -1.83
CA ASN A 35 -1.63 4.46 -1.15
C ASN A 35 -2.67 3.66 -0.34
N ASP A 36 -2.50 2.34 -0.21
CA ASP A 36 -3.26 1.58 0.78
C ASP A 36 -2.86 1.98 2.19
N ILE A 37 -3.84 1.94 3.08
CA ILE A 37 -3.67 2.06 4.51
C ILE A 37 -3.75 0.65 5.07
N ILE A 38 -2.69 0.21 5.75
CA ILE A 38 -2.57 -1.14 6.26
C ILE A 38 -2.21 -1.17 7.75
N HIS A 39 -2.58 -2.26 8.41
CA HIS A 39 -1.86 -2.73 9.59
C HIS A 39 -0.65 -3.55 9.09
N PHE A 40 0.53 -3.23 9.63
CA PHE A 40 1.78 -3.90 9.28
C PHE A 40 2.42 -4.45 10.55
N LYS A 41 2.87 -5.71 10.49
CA LYS A 41 3.63 -6.33 11.56
C LYS A 41 4.70 -7.25 10.99
N ALA A 42 5.89 -7.21 11.59
CA ALA A 42 6.99 -8.10 11.25
C ALA A 42 7.93 -8.29 12.45
N ASN A 43 8.59 -9.45 12.51
CA ASN A 43 9.71 -9.68 13.42
C ASN A 43 11.01 -9.22 12.75
N TYR A 44 11.88 -8.53 13.50
CA TYR A 44 13.21 -8.11 13.08
C TYR A 44 14.23 -8.45 14.18
N GLY A 45 14.85 -9.63 14.06
CA GLY A 45 15.64 -10.20 15.16
C GLY A 45 14.76 -10.44 16.39
N ASP A 46 15.15 -9.88 17.53
CA ASP A 46 14.41 -10.01 18.80
C ASP A 46 13.30 -8.94 18.97
N PHE A 47 13.07 -8.10 17.96
CA PHE A 47 12.10 -7.01 18.01
C PHE A 47 10.85 -7.32 17.17
N ILE A 48 9.69 -6.85 17.64
CA ILE A 48 8.46 -6.78 16.85
C ILE A 48 8.32 -5.35 16.35
N LEU A 49 8.26 -5.20 15.02
CA LEU A 49 7.89 -3.96 14.35
C LEU A 49 6.39 -4.02 14.10
N GLU A 50 5.62 -3.07 14.63
CA GLU A 50 4.18 -3.02 14.42
C GLU A 50 3.72 -1.57 14.19
N LEU A 51 3.02 -1.35 13.07
CA LEU A 51 2.38 -0.09 12.74
C LEU A 51 0.88 -0.34 12.55
N ALA A 52 0.08 0.18 13.49
CA ALA A 52 -1.36 -0.07 13.49
C ALA A 52 -2.08 0.54 12.29
N THR A 53 -1.54 1.64 11.75
CA THR A 53 -2.10 2.34 10.60
C THR A 53 -0.96 3.03 9.86
N ALA A 54 -0.51 2.42 8.77
CA ALA A 54 0.56 2.94 7.94
C ALA A 54 0.12 3.04 6.48
N THR A 55 0.61 4.04 5.77
CA THR A 55 0.39 4.19 4.33
C THR A 55 1.49 3.50 3.54
N VAL A 56 1.10 2.69 2.57
CA VAL A 56 2.00 2.06 1.61
C VAL A 56 2.47 3.10 0.59
N GLY A 57 3.78 3.21 0.40
CA GLY A 57 4.37 4.19 -0.52
C GLY A 57 5.78 3.83 -0.95
N PHE A 58 6.45 4.78 -1.60
CA PHE A 58 7.86 4.64 -1.99
C PHE A 58 8.77 5.41 -1.02
N ASP A 59 9.80 4.75 -0.52
CA ASP A 59 10.94 5.38 0.14
C ASP A 59 11.97 5.74 -0.94
N GLU A 60 11.95 7.00 -1.37
CA GLU A 60 12.79 7.51 -2.46
C GLU A 60 14.27 7.50 -2.10
N LEU A 61 14.62 7.65 -0.81
CA LEU A 61 16.00 7.68 -0.36
C LEU A 61 16.65 6.30 -0.51
N ASN A 62 15.90 5.24 -0.23
CA ASN A 62 16.38 3.85 -0.28
C ASN A 62 15.92 3.08 -1.53
N GLY A 63 15.10 3.69 -2.39
CA GLY A 63 14.63 3.10 -3.65
C GLY A 63 13.77 1.86 -3.48
N ARG A 64 12.88 1.83 -2.48
CA ARG A 64 12.07 0.65 -2.12
C ARG A 64 10.63 0.98 -1.76
N LEU A 65 9.78 -0.05 -1.78
CA LEU A 65 8.45 0.03 -1.19
C LEU A 65 8.55 0.11 0.34
N ALA A 66 7.69 0.92 0.95
CA ALA A 66 7.73 1.22 2.37
C ALA A 66 6.33 1.37 2.96
N VAL A 67 6.24 1.16 4.27
CA VAL A 67 5.11 1.57 5.11
C VAL A 67 5.51 2.80 5.90
N LYS A 68 4.65 3.82 5.91
CA LYS A 68 4.92 5.12 6.52
C LYS A 68 3.87 5.45 7.57
N MET A 69 4.30 5.78 8.78
CA MET A 69 3.44 6.27 9.86
C MET A 69 4.15 7.40 10.61
N ASN A 70 3.66 8.63 10.44
CA ASN A 70 4.35 9.84 10.89
C ASN A 70 5.79 9.87 10.36
N ASP A 71 6.78 10.06 11.23
CA ASP A 71 8.20 10.06 10.87
C ASP A 71 8.82 8.65 10.75
N ASN A 72 8.05 7.59 11.04
CA ASN A 72 8.54 6.22 10.90
C ASN A 72 8.36 5.72 9.47
N ILE A 73 9.46 5.25 8.88
CA ILE A 73 9.49 4.62 7.56
C ILE A 73 10.15 3.25 7.73
N LEU A 74 9.38 2.19 7.46
CA LEU A 74 9.89 0.82 7.42
C LEU A 74 9.79 0.27 6.00
N ALA A 75 10.65 -0.69 5.65
CA ALA A 75 10.50 -1.39 4.39
C ALA A 75 9.14 -2.11 4.37
N LEU A 76 8.46 -2.13 3.23
CA LEU A 76 7.24 -2.94 3.10
C LEU A 76 7.59 -4.43 3.19
N CYS A 77 8.73 -4.81 2.61
CA CYS A 77 9.30 -6.15 2.66
C CYS A 77 10.82 -6.03 2.80
N ASP A 78 11.43 -6.86 3.64
CA ASP A 78 12.87 -6.92 3.87
C ASP A 78 13.28 -8.38 4.09
N MET A 79 14.46 -8.76 3.61
CA MET A 79 14.97 -10.12 3.78
C MET A 79 15.26 -10.51 5.24
N ASN A 80 15.37 -9.52 6.12
CA ASN A 80 15.58 -9.71 7.55
C ASN A 80 14.28 -9.78 8.35
N TYR A 81 13.13 -9.63 7.69
CA TYR A 81 11.83 -9.81 8.35
C TYR A 81 11.42 -11.28 8.38
N SER A 82 10.81 -11.69 9.49
CA SER A 82 10.08 -12.95 9.60
C SER A 82 8.66 -12.71 10.12
N ASP A 83 7.77 -13.69 9.90
CA ASP A 83 6.35 -13.65 10.31
C ASP A 83 5.65 -12.34 9.90
N VAL A 84 5.85 -11.95 8.65
CA VAL A 84 5.30 -10.70 8.12
C VAL A 84 3.80 -10.82 7.91
N GLU A 85 3.06 -9.90 8.50
CA GLU A 85 1.61 -9.80 8.40
C GLU A 85 1.20 -8.44 7.85
N TYR A 86 0.23 -8.47 6.95
CA TYR A 86 -0.45 -7.29 6.43
C TYR A 86 -1.95 -7.48 6.54
N GLU A 87 -2.67 -6.39 6.82
CA GLU A 87 -4.11 -6.30 6.69
C GLU A 87 -4.47 -4.96 6.05
N VAL A 88 -5.20 -4.99 4.92
CA VAL A 88 -5.66 -3.76 4.28
C VAL A 88 -6.86 -3.19 5.06
N LEU A 89 -6.75 -1.93 5.46
CA LEU A 89 -7.77 -1.19 6.21
C LEU A 89 -8.55 -0.21 5.33
N GLY A 90 -8.00 0.13 4.16
CA GLY A 90 -8.56 1.08 3.21
C GLY A 90 -7.46 1.68 2.34
N ASN A 91 -7.73 2.85 1.76
CA ASN A 91 -6.75 3.64 1.00
C ASN A 91 -6.96 5.13 1.28
N ILE A 92 -6.02 6.00 0.91
CA ILE A 92 -6.11 7.44 1.22
C ILE A 92 -7.25 8.18 0.50
N TYR A 93 -7.89 7.57 -0.51
CA TYR A 93 -8.97 8.20 -1.28
C TYR A 93 -10.35 7.87 -0.72
N GLU A 94 -10.54 6.64 -0.24
CA GLU A 94 -11.82 6.13 0.25
C GLU A 94 -11.83 5.91 1.77
N GLY A 95 -10.65 5.99 2.41
CA GLY A 95 -10.37 5.52 3.76
C GLY A 95 -11.27 6.12 4.83
N LYS A 96 -12.14 5.26 5.39
CA LYS A 96 -12.73 5.43 6.71
C LYS A 96 -12.14 4.36 7.61
N ILE A 97 -11.36 4.74 8.63
CA ILE A 97 -11.07 3.83 9.75
C ILE A 97 -12.09 4.14 10.83
N ASN A 98 -12.91 3.15 11.21
CA ASN A 98 -13.93 3.29 12.26
C ASN A 98 -14.87 4.51 12.08
N GLY A 99 -15.12 4.96 10.85
CA GLY A 99 -15.99 6.10 10.55
C GLY A 99 -15.35 7.48 10.60
N GLN A 100 -14.06 7.61 10.93
CA GLN A 100 -13.32 8.87 10.76
C GLN A 100 -12.75 8.96 9.34
N LYS A 101 -13.04 10.07 8.65
CA LYS A 101 -12.38 10.46 7.40
C LYS A 101 -11.04 11.13 7.74
N PHE A 102 -10.02 10.86 6.92
CA PHE A 102 -8.77 11.61 6.90
C PHE A 102 -8.93 12.93 6.14
#